data_AF-A0A410P222-F1
#
_entry.id   AF-A0A410P222-F1
#
_cell.length_a   1.000
_cell.length_b   1.000
_cell.length_c   1.000
_cell.angle_alpha   90.00
_cell.angle_beta   90.00
_cell.angle_gamma   90.00
#
_symmetry.space_group_name_H-M   'P 1'
#
loop_
_entity.id
_entity.type
_entity.pdbx_description
1 polymer ?
#
loop_
_entity_poly.entity_id
_entity_poly.type
_entity_poly.pdbx_seq_one_letter_code
_entity_poly.pdbx_strand_id
1 'polypeptide(L)'
;MLTTTLAFSLAAGSAYAQSQSQTRPQPAPKDPVAEMLLSKGERYHRAPDSAQDPDELRQTQALNAEIVAQNDLAENEDRANQAAQAEAQRRWQAEVEQTEAQARADRERHEADLRAADEAQARYERDMADWRATAAACQRGDTARCNAGRKTPN
;
A
#
# COMPACT_ATOMS: atom_id res chain seq x y z
N MET A 1 22.88 -34.63 7.06
CA MET A 1 23.89 -34.74 8.12
C MET A 1 23.58 -33.70 9.19
N LEU A 2 23.42 -34.18 10.41
CA LEU A 2 23.49 -33.54 11.74
C LEU A 2 23.18 -32.04 11.90
N THR A 3 22.02 -31.81 12.52
CA THR A 3 21.62 -30.69 13.37
C THR A 3 22.63 -30.37 14.48
N THR A 4 22.87 -29.08 14.77
CA THR A 4 23.30 -28.68 16.12
C THR A 4 22.78 -27.29 16.48
N THR A 5 21.71 -27.27 17.29
CA THR A 5 21.25 -26.14 18.09
C THR A 5 22.11 -26.05 19.36
N LEU A 6 22.59 -24.85 19.71
CA LEU A 6 23.27 -24.58 20.97
C LEU A 6 22.44 -23.57 21.76
N ALA A 7 21.63 -24.10 22.68
CA ALA A 7 21.02 -23.35 23.77
C ALA A 7 21.99 -23.37 24.96
N PHE A 8 22.43 -22.19 25.39
CA PHE A 8 23.08 -22.02 26.68
C PHE A 8 22.08 -21.42 27.66
N SER A 9 21.62 -22.26 28.60
CA SER A 9 20.96 -21.81 29.82
C SER A 9 21.87 -22.18 30.98
N LEU A 10 22.37 -21.17 31.70
CA LEU A 10 23.01 -21.33 33.00
C LEU A 10 22.31 -20.39 33.97
N ALA A 11 21.50 -21.00 34.82
CA ALA A 11 20.98 -20.43 36.05
C ALA A 11 22.07 -20.48 37.14
N ALA A 12 22.16 -19.41 37.94
CA ALA A 12 22.63 -19.34 39.33
C ALA A 12 23.14 -17.91 39.55
N GLY A 13 22.76 -17.15 40.57
CA GLY A 13 21.93 -17.41 41.73
C GLY A 13 21.80 -16.08 42.49
N SER A 14 20.71 -15.94 43.22
CA SER A 14 20.46 -14.82 44.11
C SER A 14 21.48 -14.82 45.25
N ALA A 15 22.41 -13.88 45.26
CA ALA A 15 23.18 -13.53 46.45
C ALA A 15 22.67 -12.16 46.95
N TYR A 16 21.71 -12.21 47.87
CA TYR A 16 21.37 -11.09 48.73
C TYR A 16 22.56 -10.82 49.66
N ALA A 17 23.42 -9.88 49.27
CA ALA A 17 24.37 -9.26 50.18
C ALA A 17 23.81 -7.90 50.58
N GLN A 18 23.06 -7.87 51.69
CA GLN A 18 22.79 -6.63 52.43
C GLN A 18 24.11 -6.12 53.01
N SER A 19 24.86 -5.36 52.21
CA SER A 19 25.87 -4.46 52.75
C SER A 19 25.13 -3.24 53.31
N GLN A 20 25.17 -3.07 54.63
CA GLN A 20 24.88 -1.78 55.25
C GLN A 20 26.04 -0.84 54.91
N SER A 21 25.97 -0.28 53.70
CA SER A 21 26.87 0.78 53.27
C SER A 21 26.40 2.07 53.94
N GLN A 22 27.22 2.59 54.86
CA GLN A 22 27.09 3.96 55.33
C GLN A 22 27.03 4.88 54.11
N THR A 23 25.85 5.47 53.87
CA THR A 23 25.65 6.39 52.76
C THR A 23 26.42 7.68 53.08
N ARG A 24 27.71 7.72 52.72
CA ARG A 24 28.35 9.00 52.41
C ARG A 24 27.50 9.65 51.32
N PRO A 25 27.21 10.95 51.40
CA PRO A 25 26.59 11.65 50.29
C PRO A 25 27.41 11.39 49.04
N GLN A 26 26.81 10.73 48.05
CA GLN A 26 27.38 10.68 46.71
C GLN A 26 27.59 12.14 46.27
N PRO A 27 28.77 12.52 45.76
CA PRO A 27 28.96 13.85 45.20
C PRO A 27 27.89 14.06 44.13
N ALA A 28 27.22 15.22 44.19
CA ALA A 28 26.18 15.55 43.22
C ALA A 28 26.74 15.36 41.79
N PRO A 29 25.96 14.75 40.87
CA PRO A 29 26.37 14.61 39.48
C PRO A 29 26.82 15.97 38.92
N LYS A 30 27.98 16.00 38.26
CA LYS A 30 28.45 17.23 37.61
C LYS A 30 27.44 17.63 36.52
N ASP A 31 27.16 18.92 36.45
CA ASP A 31 26.25 19.47 35.45
C ASP A 31 26.89 19.34 34.04
N PRO A 32 26.29 18.56 33.13
CA PRO A 32 26.85 18.31 31.80
C PRO A 32 26.93 19.58 30.95
N VAL A 33 26.06 20.57 31.19
CA VAL A 33 26.10 21.87 30.50
C VAL A 33 27.25 22.70 31.05
N ALA A 34 27.48 22.66 32.37
CA ALA A 34 28.62 23.33 32.98
C ALA A 34 29.96 22.78 32.45
N GLU A 35 30.07 21.47 32.29
CA GLU A 35 31.28 20.81 31.80
C GLU A 35 31.54 21.12 30.32
N MET A 36 30.48 21.13 29.51
CA MET A 36 30.54 21.58 28.12
C MET A 36 30.98 23.05 28.01
N LEU A 37 30.44 23.96 28.83
CA LEU A 37 30.78 25.38 28.77
C LEU A 37 32.21 25.63 29.26
N LEU A 38 32.68 24.88 30.26
CA LEU A 38 34.05 24.92 30.73
C LEU A 38 35.04 24.51 29.62
N SER A 39 34.69 23.51 28.80
CA SER A 39 35.50 23.09 27.65
C SER A 39 35.63 24.17 26.56
N LYS A 40 34.69 25.12 26.54
CA LYS A 40 34.69 26.28 25.62
C LYS A 40 35.35 27.53 26.24
N GLY A 41 35.92 27.41 27.44
CA GLY A 41 36.49 28.54 28.17
C GLY A 41 35.47 29.44 28.86
N GLU A 42 34.18 29.05 28.87
CA GLU A 42 33.11 29.78 29.53
C GLU A 42 32.84 29.21 30.93
N ARG A 43 32.53 30.08 31.89
CA ARG A 43 32.16 29.66 33.25
C ARG A 43 30.65 29.75 33.40
N TYR A 44 30.01 28.59 33.49
CA TYR A 44 28.59 28.48 33.81
C TYR A 44 28.41 28.14 35.29
N HIS A 45 27.58 28.92 35.97
CA HIS A 45 27.09 28.58 37.31
C HIS A 45 25.58 28.46 37.25
N ARG A 46 25.08 27.22 37.38
CA ARG A 46 23.67 26.94 37.56
C ARG A 46 23.22 27.58 38.88
N ALA A 47 22.12 28.33 38.84
CA ALA A 47 21.45 28.78 40.05
C ALA A 47 21.01 27.55 40.87
N PRO A 48 21.07 27.60 42.22
CA PRO A 48 20.60 26.49 43.04
C PRO A 48 19.10 26.28 42.83
N ASP A 49 18.63 25.04 42.94
CA ASP A 49 17.21 24.71 42.74
C ASP A 49 16.29 25.40 43.77
N SER A 50 16.82 25.81 44.92
CA SER A 50 16.10 26.65 45.90
C SER A 50 15.77 28.05 45.41
N ALA A 51 16.37 28.49 44.29
CA ALA A 51 16.05 29.75 43.64
C ALA A 51 14.93 29.62 42.58
N GLN A 52 14.42 28.40 42.34
CA GLN A 52 13.28 28.18 41.47
C GLN A 52 11.99 28.57 42.19
N ASP A 53 11.08 29.24 41.46
CA ASP A 53 9.75 29.55 41.96
C ASP A 53 8.87 28.27 41.91
N PRO A 54 8.30 27.81 43.05
CA PRO A 54 7.44 26.64 43.07
C PRO A 54 6.17 26.81 42.21
N ASP A 55 5.68 28.03 41.98
CA ASP A 55 4.51 28.28 41.15
C ASP A 55 4.83 28.11 39.66
N GLU A 56 5.99 28.60 39.21
CA GLU A 56 6.48 28.39 37.84
C GLU A 56 6.73 26.91 37.55
N LEU A 57 7.25 26.15 38.53
CA LEU A 57 7.44 24.71 38.40
C LEU A 57 6.10 23.97 38.23
N ARG A 58 5.09 24.31 39.03
CA ARG A 58 3.75 23.71 38.90
C ARG A 58 3.13 24.04 37.54
N GLN A 59 3.25 25.29 37.09
CA GLN A 59 2.73 25.71 35.79
C GLN A 59 3.44 24.99 34.63
N THR A 60 4.77 24.87 34.71
CA THR A 60 5.57 24.17 33.69
C THR A 60 5.22 22.68 33.63
N GLN A 61 5.03 22.04 34.79
CA GLN A 61 4.59 20.64 34.84
C GLN A 61 3.20 20.47 34.23
N ALA A 62 2.26 21.36 34.53
CA ALA A 62 0.92 21.34 33.95
C ALA A 62 0.96 21.51 32.42
N LEU A 63 1.74 22.47 31.92
CA LEU A 63 1.91 22.69 30.48
C LEU A 63 2.57 21.49 29.80
N ASN A 64 3.61 20.90 30.39
CA ASN A 64 4.26 19.72 29.83
C ASN A 64 3.30 18.52 29.78
N ALA A 65 2.44 18.36 30.79
CA ALA A 65 1.41 17.33 30.79
C ALA A 65 0.38 17.56 29.67
N GLU A 66 -0.01 18.81 29.42
CA GLU A 66 -0.89 19.17 28.30
C GLU A 66 -0.23 18.87 26.95
N ILE A 67 1.03 19.24 26.77
CA ILE A 67 1.78 18.97 25.53
C ILE A 67 1.85 17.46 25.27
N VAL A 68 2.14 16.64 26.29
CA VAL A 68 2.15 15.19 26.15
C VAL A 68 0.77 14.68 25.71
N ALA A 69 -0.31 15.15 26.34
CA ALA A 69 -1.66 14.74 25.96
C ALA A 69 -2.02 15.13 24.51
N GLN A 70 -1.59 16.31 24.04
CA GLN A 70 -1.80 16.74 22.66
C GLN A 70 -0.96 15.92 21.67
N ASN A 71 0.29 15.60 22.01
CA ASN A 71 1.14 14.73 21.19
C ASN A 71 0.54 13.33 21.07
N ASP A 72 0.06 12.75 22.18
CA ASP A 72 -0.59 11.44 22.17
C ASP A 72 -1.84 11.44 21.28
N LEU A 73 -2.64 12.51 21.32
CA LEU A 73 -3.80 12.68 20.44
C LEU A 73 -3.36 12.76 18.97
N ALA A 74 -2.38 13.61 18.65
CA ALA A 74 -1.87 13.77 17.29
C ALA A 74 -1.31 12.45 16.73
N GLU A 75 -0.56 11.70 17.53
CA GLU A 75 -0.05 10.38 17.12
C GLU A 75 -1.18 9.38 16.85
N ASN A 76 -2.27 9.42 17.61
CA ASN A 76 -3.43 8.58 17.34
C ASN A 76 -4.11 8.96 16.02
N GLU A 77 -4.30 10.27 15.79
CA GLU A 77 -4.89 10.79 14.55
C GLU A 77 -4.04 10.44 13.33
N ASP A 78 -2.72 10.59 13.42
CA ASP A 78 -1.79 10.23 12.35
C ASP A 78 -1.85 8.74 12.02
N ARG A 79 -1.92 7.86 13.02
CA ARG A 79 -2.10 6.42 12.78
C ARG A 79 -3.43 6.11 12.10
N ALA A 80 -4.51 6.75 12.53
CA ALA A 80 -5.83 6.59 11.92
C ALA A 80 -5.84 7.07 10.46
N ASN A 81 -5.23 8.23 10.20
CA ASN A 81 -5.10 8.80 8.87
C ASN A 81 -4.27 7.91 7.95
N GLN A 82 -3.13 7.39 8.42
CA GLN A 82 -2.31 6.45 7.66
C GLN A 82 -3.06 5.17 7.31
N ALA A 83 -3.82 4.61 8.25
CA ALA A 83 -4.65 3.44 8.00
C ALA A 83 -5.74 3.71 6.95
N ALA A 84 -6.42 4.85 7.04
CA ALA A 84 -7.44 5.27 6.09
C ALA A 84 -6.87 5.49 4.68
N GLN A 85 -5.71 6.15 4.58
CA GLN A 85 -5.02 6.37 3.31
C GLN A 85 -4.56 5.06 2.68
N ALA A 86 -4.00 4.14 3.48
CA ALA A 86 -3.60 2.84 2.99
C ALA A 86 -4.80 2.02 2.48
N GLU A 87 -5.96 2.11 3.13
CA GLU A 87 -7.18 1.47 2.65
C GLU A 87 -7.72 2.11 1.36
N ALA A 88 -7.76 3.43 1.29
CA ALA A 88 -8.15 4.15 0.09
C ALA A 88 -7.26 3.79 -1.10
N GLN A 89 -5.94 3.70 -0.89
CA GLN A 89 -4.99 3.29 -1.91
C GLN A 89 -5.26 1.85 -2.39
N ARG A 90 -5.50 0.91 -1.48
CA ARG A 90 -5.83 -0.49 -1.86
C ARG A 90 -7.11 -0.57 -2.68
N ARG A 91 -8.16 0.16 -2.28
CA ARG A 91 -9.43 0.19 -3.01
C ARG A 91 -9.25 0.76 -4.41
N TRP A 92 -8.51 1.85 -4.53
CA TRP A 92 -8.20 2.48 -5.82
C TRP A 92 -7.40 1.54 -6.73
N GLN A 93 -6.36 0.87 -6.21
CA GLN A 93 -5.59 -0.10 -6.98
C GLN A 93 -6.47 -1.23 -7.52
N ALA A 94 -7.35 -1.79 -6.68
CA ALA A 94 -8.28 -2.84 -7.10
C ALA A 94 -9.26 -2.36 -8.18
N GLU A 95 -9.76 -1.13 -8.07
CA GLU A 95 -10.64 -0.52 -9.08
C GLU A 95 -9.93 -0.33 -10.43
N VAL A 96 -8.69 0.15 -10.41
CA VAL A 96 -7.86 0.29 -11.62
C VAL A 96 -7.62 -1.06 -12.26
N GLU A 97 -7.20 -2.07 -11.50
CA GLU A 97 -6.95 -3.42 -12.01
C GLU A 97 -8.20 -4.04 -12.65
N GLN A 98 -9.36 -3.88 -11.98
CA GLN A 98 -10.64 -4.34 -12.52
C GLN A 98 -11.00 -3.62 -13.81
N THR A 99 -10.88 -2.30 -13.84
CA THR A 99 -11.23 -1.47 -15.01
C THR A 99 -10.34 -1.81 -16.20
N GLU A 100 -9.04 -1.97 -15.98
CA GLU A 100 -8.11 -2.36 -17.03
C GLU A 100 -8.37 -3.78 -17.55
N ALA A 101 -8.69 -4.72 -16.66
CA ALA A 101 -9.05 -6.08 -17.05
C ALA A 101 -10.32 -6.10 -17.89
N GLN A 102 -11.35 -5.34 -17.48
CA GLN A 102 -12.58 -5.20 -18.24
C GLN A 102 -12.30 -4.58 -19.62
N ALA A 103 -11.52 -3.49 -19.68
CA ALA A 103 -11.17 -2.84 -20.93
C ALA A 103 -10.38 -3.77 -21.87
N ARG A 104 -9.49 -4.63 -21.35
CA ARG A 104 -8.81 -5.67 -22.16
C ARG A 104 -9.81 -6.66 -22.73
N ALA A 105 -10.67 -7.23 -21.87
CA ALA A 105 -11.69 -8.19 -22.30
C ALA A 105 -12.65 -7.58 -23.34
N ASP A 106 -13.01 -6.30 -23.19
CA ASP A 106 -13.89 -5.61 -24.12
C ASP A 106 -13.25 -5.43 -25.50
N ARG A 107 -11.95 -5.09 -25.54
CA ARG A 107 -11.20 -5.02 -26.81
C ARG A 107 -11.12 -6.36 -27.49
N GLU A 108 -10.79 -7.42 -26.76
CA GLU A 108 -10.70 -8.78 -27.31
C GLU A 108 -12.05 -9.25 -27.89
N ARG A 109 -13.16 -8.98 -27.18
CA ARG A 109 -14.51 -9.28 -27.70
C ARG A 109 -14.82 -8.47 -28.94
N HIS A 110 -14.54 -7.17 -28.93
CA HIS A 110 -14.76 -6.31 -30.09
C HIS A 110 -13.98 -6.79 -31.32
N GLU A 111 -12.70 -7.16 -31.16
CA GLU A 111 -11.88 -7.69 -32.24
C GLU A 111 -12.39 -9.05 -32.76
N ALA A 112 -12.93 -9.89 -31.87
CA ALA A 112 -13.58 -11.14 -32.27
C ALA A 112 -14.88 -10.88 -33.05
N ASP A 113 -15.69 -9.93 -32.60
CA ASP A 113 -16.95 -9.55 -33.25
C ASP A 113 -16.71 -8.97 -34.64
N LEU A 114 -15.67 -8.13 -34.80
CA LEU A 114 -15.27 -7.60 -36.10
C LEU A 114 -14.87 -8.72 -37.07
N ARG A 115 -14.05 -9.69 -36.63
CA ARG A 115 -13.68 -10.85 -37.46
C ARG A 115 -14.89 -11.69 -37.84
N ALA A 116 -15.82 -11.92 -36.90
CA ALA A 116 -17.04 -12.65 -37.18
C ALA A 116 -17.94 -11.91 -38.18
N ALA A 117 -18.03 -10.58 -38.08
CA ALA A 117 -18.77 -9.74 -39.00
C ALA A 117 -18.16 -9.77 -40.41
N ASP A 118 -16.84 -9.65 -40.52
CA ASP A 118 -16.12 -9.73 -41.80
C ASP A 118 -16.33 -11.10 -42.48
N GLU A 119 -16.24 -12.19 -41.72
CA GLU A 119 -16.51 -13.53 -42.24
C GLU A 119 -17.96 -13.71 -42.70
N ALA A 120 -18.93 -13.19 -41.93
CA ALA A 120 -20.34 -13.23 -42.29
C ALA A 120 -20.62 -12.42 -43.56
N GLN A 121 -20.03 -11.22 -43.68
CA GLN A 121 -20.12 -10.40 -44.87
C GLN A 121 -19.54 -11.13 -46.09
N ALA A 122 -18.34 -11.72 -45.96
CA ALA A 122 -17.72 -12.45 -47.05
C ALA A 122 -18.55 -13.67 -47.50
N ARG A 123 -19.22 -14.36 -46.58
CA ARG A 123 -20.17 -15.44 -46.92
C ARG A 123 -21.36 -14.89 -47.70
N TYR A 124 -22.02 -13.86 -47.16
CA TYR A 124 -23.15 -13.21 -47.80
C TYR A 124 -22.83 -12.74 -49.22
N GLU A 125 -21.67 -12.12 -49.43
CA GLU A 125 -21.24 -11.66 -50.75
C GLU A 125 -21.06 -12.80 -51.75
N ARG A 126 -20.50 -13.94 -51.32
CA ARG A 126 -20.37 -15.14 -52.17
C ARG A 126 -21.74 -15.73 -52.51
N ASP A 127 -22.62 -15.84 -51.53
CA ASP A 127 -23.97 -16.40 -51.72
C ASP A 127 -24.79 -15.52 -52.67
N MET A 128 -24.68 -14.20 -52.53
CA MET A 128 -25.31 -13.24 -53.43
C MET A 128 -24.71 -13.28 -54.85
N ALA A 129 -23.40 -13.47 -54.99
CA ALA A 129 -22.76 -13.63 -56.28
C ALA A 129 -23.23 -14.90 -57.00
N ASP A 130 -23.30 -16.04 -56.30
CA ASP A 130 -23.79 -17.29 -56.87
C ASP A 130 -25.28 -17.21 -57.22
N TRP A 131 -26.10 -16.60 -56.35
CA TRP A 131 -27.50 -16.34 -56.63
C TRP A 131 -27.68 -15.48 -57.90
N ARG A 132 -26.93 -14.37 -58.03
CA ARG A 132 -26.96 -13.52 -59.23
C ARG A 132 -26.56 -14.30 -60.48
N ALA A 133 -25.52 -15.13 -60.40
CA ALA A 133 -25.05 -15.96 -61.51
C ALA A 133 -26.10 -16.99 -61.95
N THR A 134 -26.78 -17.62 -60.99
CA THR A 134 -27.89 -18.56 -61.22
C THR A 134 -29.09 -17.86 -61.84
N ALA A 135 -29.49 -16.70 -61.30
CA ALA A 135 -30.58 -15.90 -61.84
C ALA A 135 -30.31 -15.47 -63.29
N ALA A 136 -29.09 -14.99 -63.56
CA ALA A 136 -28.68 -14.66 -64.91
C ALA A 136 -28.76 -15.90 -65.83
N ALA A 137 -28.29 -17.08 -65.39
CA ALA A 137 -28.35 -18.32 -66.18
C ALA A 137 -29.78 -18.72 -66.57
N CYS A 138 -30.72 -18.62 -65.63
CA CYS A 138 -32.13 -18.82 -65.92
C CYS A 138 -32.65 -17.86 -66.99
N GLN A 139 -32.27 -16.58 -66.93
CA GLN A 139 -32.71 -15.57 -67.89
C GLN A 139 -32.20 -15.82 -69.32
N ARG A 140 -30.98 -16.36 -69.48
CA ARG A 140 -30.39 -16.73 -70.79
C ARG A 140 -30.88 -18.08 -71.32
N GLY A 141 -31.73 -18.80 -70.59
CA GLY A 141 -32.27 -20.10 -70.98
C GLY A 141 -31.35 -21.30 -70.68
N ASP A 142 -30.30 -21.13 -69.87
CA ASP A 142 -29.46 -22.24 -69.40
C ASP A 142 -30.19 -23.04 -68.32
N THR A 143 -31.00 -24.01 -68.77
CA THR A 143 -31.85 -24.82 -67.91
C THR A 143 -31.05 -25.73 -66.97
N ALA A 144 -29.83 -26.15 -67.32
CA ALA A 144 -29.01 -27.02 -66.47
C ALA A 144 -28.51 -26.27 -65.22
N ARG A 145 -27.88 -25.10 -65.39
CA ARG A 145 -27.41 -24.26 -64.28
C ARG A 145 -28.59 -23.71 -63.46
N CYS A 146 -29.67 -23.31 -64.12
CA CYS A 146 -30.88 -22.82 -63.46
C CYS A 146 -31.52 -23.87 -62.54
N ASN A 147 -31.65 -25.12 -63.01
CA ASN A 147 -32.22 -26.20 -62.20
C ASN A 147 -31.29 -26.67 -61.08
N ALA A 148 -29.97 -26.58 -61.28
CA ALA A 148 -28.99 -26.87 -60.23
C ALA A 148 -29.12 -25.88 -59.05
N GLY A 149 -29.13 -24.57 -59.31
CA GLY A 149 -29.27 -23.56 -58.25
C GLY A 149 -30.65 -23.54 -57.55
N ARG A 150 -31.71 -24.10 -58.16
CA ARG A 150 -33.01 -24.30 -57.47
C ARG A 150 -33.02 -25.48 -56.49
N LYS A 151 -32.16 -26.49 -56.68
CA LYS A 151 -32.09 -27.68 -55.83
C LYS A 151 -31.17 -27.50 -54.62
N THR A 152 -30.21 -26.60 -54.72
CA THR A 152 -29.34 -26.18 -53.61
C THR A 152 -29.56 -24.68 -53.38
N PRO A 153 -30.67 -24.27 -52.74
CA PRO A 153 -30.74 -22.94 -52.15
C PRO A 153 -29.64 -22.86 -51.10
N ASN A 154 -28.72 -21.90 -51.25
CA ASN A 154 -27.69 -21.58 -50.25
C ASN A 154 -28.35 -21.33 -48.88
#